data_AF-A0A383CA89-F1
#
_entry.id   AF-A0A383CA89-F1
#
_cell.length_a   1.000
_cell.length_b   1.000
_cell.length_c   1.000
_cell.angle_alpha   90.00
_cell.angle_beta   90.00
_cell.angle_gamma   90.00
#
_symmetry.space_group_name_H-M   'P 1'
#
loop_
_entity.id
_entity.type
_entity.pdbx_description
1 polymer ?
#
loop_
_entity_poly.entity_id
_entity_poly.type
_entity_poly.pdbx_seq_one_letter_code
_entity_poly.pdbx_strand_id
1 'polypeptide(L)'
;VGTEFTGTRDRSWGIRNIGDVDSQPNPVAALAQFYWIWVPMNFRDFSLHFFVNEDEQGNPWNENAVLIPKFGGGPEEVMIEREYKQTYLSGTRYAKTANLQLTRPCGRQLSIDLVPKWHFFMKGIGYGHETFRHGGYQGELATHRESYVLDEVGPENIHIQAMCDVTLSSEGQQEHGQGVIEQLVIGPHLPSGFSELLDFAP
;
A
#
# COMPACT_ATOMS: atom_id res chain seq x y z
N VAL A 1 16.36 -24.50 3.66
CA VAL A 1 16.19 -23.03 3.73
C VAL A 1 15.61 -22.74 5.10
N GLY A 2 16.29 -21.96 5.95
CA GLY A 2 15.82 -21.70 7.31
C GLY A 2 14.45 -21.01 7.29
N THR A 3 13.54 -21.42 8.16
CA THR A 3 12.18 -20.88 8.29
C THR A 3 12.13 -19.60 9.14
N GLU A 4 13.27 -19.01 9.49
CA GLU A 4 13.34 -17.89 10.43
C GLU A 4 12.91 -16.56 9.82
N PHE A 5 12.91 -16.45 8.49
CA PHE A 5 12.52 -15.23 7.78
C PHE A 5 11.62 -15.54 6.59
N THR A 6 10.49 -14.83 6.52
CA THR A 6 9.64 -14.79 5.33
C THR A 6 9.85 -13.47 4.60
N GLY A 7 9.70 -13.46 3.29
CA GLY A 7 9.76 -12.24 2.49
C GLY A 7 8.75 -12.29 1.36
N THR A 8 8.30 -11.11 0.94
CA THR A 8 7.48 -10.93 -0.26
C THR A 8 8.31 -10.26 -1.33
N ARG A 9 8.19 -10.75 -2.56
CA ARG A 9 8.70 -10.08 -3.75
C ARG A 9 7.54 -9.85 -4.70
N ASP A 10 7.34 -8.60 -5.06
CA ASP A 10 6.39 -8.21 -6.09
C ASP A 10 7.13 -7.62 -7.30
N ARG A 11 6.54 -7.74 -8.48
CA ARG A 11 7.05 -7.16 -9.72
C ARG A 11 5.89 -6.56 -10.51
N SER A 12 5.88 -5.24 -10.58
CA SER A 12 5.04 -4.49 -11.52
C SER A 12 5.83 -4.08 -12.76
N TRP A 13 5.12 -3.89 -13.87
CA TRP A 13 5.64 -3.34 -15.12
C TRP A 13 4.55 -2.49 -15.78
N GLY A 14 4.96 -1.56 -16.65
CA GLY A 14 4.06 -0.64 -17.32
C GLY A 14 4.85 0.49 -17.97
N ILE A 15 4.16 1.39 -18.66
CA ILE A 15 4.78 2.62 -19.16
C ILE A 15 5.03 3.51 -17.95
N ARG A 16 6.30 3.89 -17.74
CA ARG A 16 6.72 4.75 -16.62
C ARG A 16 7.18 6.09 -17.19
N ASN A 17 6.83 7.16 -16.49
CA ASN A 17 7.42 8.46 -16.76
C ASN A 17 8.89 8.39 -16.33
N ILE A 18 9.81 8.52 -17.27
CA ILE A 18 11.27 8.54 -17.06
C ILE A 18 11.79 9.84 -17.62
N GLY A 19 12.70 10.48 -16.88
CA GLY A 19 13.23 11.80 -17.23
C GLY A 19 12.29 12.94 -16.83
N ASP A 20 12.51 14.10 -17.42
CA ASP A 20 11.78 15.32 -17.07
C ASP A 20 10.37 15.31 -17.67
N VAL A 21 9.42 15.79 -16.86
CA VAL A 21 8.06 16.07 -17.32
C VAL A 21 8.07 17.22 -18.32
N ASP A 22 7.09 17.23 -19.24
CA ASP A 22 6.86 18.41 -20.07
C ASP A 22 6.56 19.61 -19.16
N SER A 23 7.34 20.67 -19.32
CA SER A 23 7.20 21.92 -18.56
C SER A 23 5.91 22.70 -18.89
N GLN A 24 5.24 22.37 -20.00
CA GLN A 24 4.02 23.05 -20.39
C GLN A 24 2.86 22.64 -19.49
N PRO A 25 2.04 23.60 -19.02
CA PRO A 25 0.85 23.26 -18.25
C PRO A 25 -0.12 22.48 -19.14
N ASN A 26 -0.66 21.37 -18.63
CA ASN A 26 -1.75 20.68 -19.30
C ASN A 26 -3.09 21.35 -18.89
N PRO A 27 -3.73 22.13 -19.78
CA PRO A 27 -4.92 22.90 -19.43
C PRO A 27 -6.16 22.04 -19.18
N VAL A 28 -6.08 20.73 -19.47
CA VAL A 28 -7.17 19.76 -19.31
C VAL A 28 -6.88 18.73 -18.21
N ALA A 29 -5.76 18.88 -17.48
CA ALA A 29 -5.45 17.99 -16.39
C ALA A 29 -6.49 18.14 -15.27
N ALA A 30 -7.16 17.04 -14.94
CA ALA A 30 -7.97 16.96 -13.73
C ALA A 30 -7.09 17.12 -12.47
N LEU A 31 -7.72 17.42 -11.34
CA LEU A 31 -7.06 17.29 -10.05
C LEU A 31 -6.48 15.87 -9.93
N ALA A 32 -5.23 15.78 -9.48
CA ALA A 32 -4.60 14.49 -9.31
C ALA A 32 -5.35 13.69 -8.24
N GLN A 33 -5.85 12.52 -8.61
CA GLN A 33 -6.46 11.55 -7.72
C GLN A 33 -5.75 10.21 -7.92
N PHE A 34 -5.29 9.62 -6.82
CA PHE A 34 -4.68 8.31 -6.82
C PHE A 34 -4.83 7.68 -5.44
N TYR A 35 -5.70 6.69 -5.33
CA TYR A 35 -5.81 5.84 -4.16
C TYR A 35 -5.13 4.51 -4.47
N TRP A 36 -4.07 4.17 -3.72
CA TRP A 36 -3.34 2.92 -3.85
C TRP A 36 -3.09 2.33 -2.48
N ILE A 37 -3.50 1.07 -2.34
CA ILE A 37 -3.24 0.24 -1.18
C ILE A 37 -2.70 -1.10 -1.65
N TRP A 38 -1.57 -1.52 -1.11
CA TRP A 38 -0.97 -2.84 -1.38
C TRP A 38 -0.57 -3.50 -0.08
N VAL A 39 -1.05 -4.73 0.11
CA VAL A 39 -1.03 -5.44 1.39
C VAL A 39 -0.64 -6.90 1.21
N PRO A 40 0.66 -7.21 1.10
CA PRO A 40 1.13 -8.58 1.23
C PRO A 40 1.17 -8.98 2.70
N MET A 41 0.74 -10.21 2.97
CA MET A 41 0.68 -10.79 4.29
C MET A 41 1.29 -12.18 4.25
N ASN A 42 2.07 -12.50 5.27
CA ASN A 42 2.71 -13.79 5.46
C ASN A 42 2.19 -14.44 6.73
N PHE A 43 1.58 -15.62 6.57
CA PHE A 43 1.21 -16.52 7.64
C PHE A 43 2.15 -17.73 7.63
N ARG A 44 1.96 -18.66 8.57
CA ARG A 44 2.78 -19.86 8.67
C ARG A 44 2.73 -20.70 7.39
N ASP A 45 1.51 -21.02 6.95
CA ASP A 45 1.29 -22.03 5.90
C ASP A 45 0.84 -21.44 4.55
N PHE A 46 0.60 -20.12 4.49
CA PHE A 46 0.24 -19.42 3.26
C PHE A 46 0.69 -17.95 3.28
N SER A 47 0.59 -17.28 2.15
CA SER A 47 0.64 -15.83 2.02
C SER A 47 -0.70 -15.33 1.47
N LEU A 48 -1.07 -14.10 1.78
CA LEU A 48 -2.24 -13.44 1.21
C LEU A 48 -1.82 -12.10 0.64
N HIS A 49 -2.06 -11.88 -0.65
CA HIS A 49 -1.70 -10.65 -1.33
C HIS A 49 -2.97 -9.91 -1.72
N PHE A 50 -3.14 -8.69 -1.22
CA PHE A 50 -4.23 -7.80 -1.59
C PHE A 50 -3.67 -6.51 -2.19
N PHE A 51 -4.35 -5.96 -3.19
CA PHE A 51 -4.18 -4.56 -3.56
C PHE A 51 -5.48 -3.99 -4.10
N VAL A 52 -5.61 -2.67 -4.04
CA VAL A 52 -6.72 -1.94 -4.65
C VAL A 52 -6.25 -0.57 -5.13
N ASN A 53 -6.78 -0.16 -6.28
CA ASN A 53 -6.91 1.21 -6.69
C ASN A 53 -8.37 1.61 -6.79
N GLU A 54 -8.70 2.76 -6.19
CA GLU A 54 -10.06 3.31 -6.14
C GLU A 54 -10.10 4.69 -6.82
N ASP A 55 -11.25 5.04 -7.38
CA ASP A 55 -11.57 6.40 -7.82
C ASP A 55 -11.97 7.30 -6.63
N GLU A 56 -12.30 8.56 -6.88
CA GLU A 56 -12.69 9.51 -5.82
C GLU A 56 -13.97 9.09 -5.05
N GLN A 57 -14.83 8.25 -5.65
CA GLN A 57 -16.04 7.72 -5.02
C GLN A 57 -15.79 6.44 -4.20
N GLY A 58 -14.59 5.85 -4.29
CA GLY A 58 -14.28 4.57 -3.67
C GLY A 58 -14.62 3.36 -4.53
N ASN A 59 -14.90 3.54 -5.83
CA ASN A 59 -15.13 2.39 -6.69
C ASN A 59 -13.78 1.80 -7.11
N PRO A 60 -13.55 0.50 -6.88
CA PRO A 60 -12.32 -0.14 -7.32
C PRO A 60 -12.30 -0.27 -8.84
N TRP A 61 -11.25 0.25 -9.47
CA TRP A 61 -11.03 0.09 -10.92
C TRP A 61 -9.89 -0.90 -11.22
N ASN A 62 -9.09 -1.26 -10.22
CA ASN A 62 -8.07 -2.30 -10.30
C ASN A 62 -7.83 -2.90 -8.92
N GLU A 63 -8.16 -4.17 -8.73
CA GLU A 63 -8.03 -4.85 -7.45
C GLU A 63 -7.72 -6.32 -7.60
N ASN A 64 -7.08 -6.91 -6.60
CA ASN A 64 -6.94 -8.35 -6.49
C ASN A 64 -6.74 -8.77 -5.04
N ALA A 65 -7.14 -10.00 -4.71
CA ALA A 65 -6.85 -10.66 -3.45
C ALA A 65 -6.60 -12.14 -3.72
N VAL A 66 -5.41 -12.64 -3.39
CA VAL A 66 -5.00 -14.03 -3.65
C VAL A 66 -4.39 -14.64 -2.40
N LEU A 67 -4.92 -15.79 -1.97
CA LEU A 67 -4.29 -16.66 -0.99
C LEU A 67 -3.41 -17.67 -1.72
N ILE A 68 -2.15 -17.74 -1.32
CA ILE A 68 -1.10 -18.54 -1.95
C ILE A 68 -0.58 -19.54 -0.90
N PRO A 69 -0.98 -20.82 -0.97
CA PRO A 69 -0.45 -21.84 -0.06
C PRO A 69 1.06 -22.00 -0.21
N LYS A 70 1.77 -22.12 0.91
CA LYS A 70 3.23 -22.36 0.94
C LYS A 70 3.53 -23.85 0.82
N PHE A 71 4.77 -24.16 0.45
CA PHE A 71 5.34 -25.52 0.49
C PHE A 71 4.52 -26.59 -0.27
N GLY A 72 3.82 -26.20 -1.35
CA GLY A 72 2.97 -27.11 -2.11
C GLY A 72 1.64 -27.44 -1.44
N GLY A 73 1.16 -26.58 -0.54
CA GLY A 73 -0.09 -26.75 0.21
C GLY A 73 -1.38 -26.69 -0.62
N GLY A 74 -1.29 -26.59 -1.95
CA GLY A 74 -2.45 -26.57 -2.85
C GLY A 74 -2.37 -25.47 -3.91
N PRO A 75 -3.43 -25.32 -4.73
CA PRO A 75 -3.55 -24.24 -5.70
C PRO A 75 -3.80 -22.90 -5.00
N GLU A 76 -3.49 -21.80 -5.71
CA GLU A 76 -3.85 -20.46 -5.29
C GLU A 76 -5.36 -20.25 -5.32
N GLU A 77 -5.86 -19.44 -4.39
CA GLU A 77 -7.27 -19.07 -4.31
C GLU A 77 -7.41 -17.57 -4.53
N VAL A 78 -8.07 -17.20 -5.62
CA VAL A 78 -8.47 -15.81 -5.88
C VAL A 78 -9.78 -15.55 -5.14
N MET A 79 -9.80 -14.58 -4.24
CA MET A 79 -11.01 -14.23 -3.48
C MET A 79 -12.08 -13.71 -4.43
N ILE A 80 -13.36 -13.97 -4.14
CA ILE A 80 -14.48 -13.55 -5.00
C ILE A 80 -15.10 -12.23 -4.57
N GLU A 81 -14.98 -11.85 -3.29
CA GLU A 81 -15.38 -10.54 -2.77
C GLU A 81 -14.25 -9.99 -1.90
N ARG A 82 -14.10 -8.65 -1.92
CA ARG A 82 -13.00 -7.92 -1.31
C ARG A 82 -13.54 -6.59 -0.80
N GLU A 83 -13.30 -6.28 0.46
CA GLU A 83 -13.63 -4.98 1.04
C GLU A 83 -12.49 -4.55 1.96
N TYR A 84 -11.89 -3.39 1.67
CA TYR A 84 -10.82 -2.80 2.48
C TYR A 84 -11.31 -1.53 3.14
N LYS A 85 -11.02 -1.38 4.44
CA LYS A 85 -11.28 -0.17 5.20
C LYS A 85 -10.08 0.15 6.06
N GLN A 86 -9.76 1.43 6.20
CA GLN A 86 -8.77 1.88 7.17
C GLN A 86 -9.22 3.12 7.90
N THR A 87 -8.69 3.28 9.10
CA THR A 87 -8.74 4.55 9.84
C THR A 87 -7.39 5.23 9.72
N TYR A 88 -7.36 6.54 9.94
CA TYR A 88 -6.16 7.35 9.74
C TYR A 88 -5.63 7.89 11.06
N LEU A 89 -4.31 8.08 11.13
CA LEU A 89 -3.67 8.85 12.19
C LEU A 89 -3.99 10.33 11.98
N SER A 90 -4.50 10.99 13.01
CA SER A 90 -4.80 12.43 13.02
C SER A 90 -3.58 13.25 12.56
N GLY A 91 -3.81 14.26 11.73
CA GLY A 91 -2.79 15.10 11.13
C GLY A 91 -2.01 14.44 9.98
N THR A 92 -2.41 13.26 9.51
CA THR A 92 -1.73 12.52 8.43
C THR A 92 -2.73 11.88 7.46
N ARG A 93 -2.21 11.20 6.43
CA ARG A 93 -2.96 10.20 5.64
C ARG A 93 -2.51 8.77 5.95
N TYR A 94 -1.80 8.52 7.04
CA TYR A 94 -1.28 7.20 7.37
C TYR A 94 -2.32 6.33 8.04
N ALA A 95 -2.38 5.06 7.65
CA ALA A 95 -3.21 4.07 8.29
C ALA A 95 -2.88 3.96 9.79
N LYS A 96 -3.90 4.09 10.63
CA LYS A 96 -3.84 3.81 12.07
C LYS A 96 -4.21 2.36 12.36
N THR A 97 -5.26 1.88 11.69
CA THR A 97 -5.70 0.49 11.64
C THR A 97 -6.30 0.22 10.28
N ALA A 98 -6.23 -1.01 9.80
CA ALA A 98 -6.97 -1.43 8.62
C ALA A 98 -7.66 -2.78 8.84
N ASN A 99 -8.74 -2.99 8.12
CA ASN A 99 -9.51 -4.21 8.12
C ASN A 99 -9.81 -4.62 6.68
N LEU A 100 -9.62 -5.90 6.38
CA LEU A 100 -9.91 -6.50 5.09
C LEU A 100 -10.90 -7.64 5.28
N GLN A 101 -12.02 -7.58 4.57
CA GLN A 101 -13.02 -8.65 4.52
C GLN A 101 -12.91 -9.32 3.15
N LEU A 102 -12.71 -10.64 3.14
CA LEU A 102 -12.55 -11.43 1.92
C LEU A 102 -13.48 -12.64 1.93
N THR A 103 -14.01 -12.96 0.76
CA THR A 103 -14.80 -14.17 0.52
C THR A 103 -13.99 -15.15 -0.33
N ARG A 104 -13.70 -16.35 0.18
CA ARG A 104 -13.03 -17.42 -0.57
C ARG A 104 -13.95 -18.00 -1.66
N PRO A 105 -13.42 -18.66 -2.70
CA PRO A 105 -14.24 -19.35 -3.71
C PRO A 105 -15.22 -20.39 -3.14
N CYS A 106 -14.91 -20.98 -1.99
CA CYS A 106 -15.78 -21.93 -1.29
C CYS A 106 -16.89 -21.26 -0.47
N GLY A 107 -16.98 -19.92 -0.45
CA GLY A 107 -17.95 -19.14 0.31
C GLY A 107 -17.55 -18.84 1.77
N ARG A 108 -16.35 -19.23 2.19
CA ARG A 108 -15.84 -18.96 3.54
C ARG A 108 -15.34 -17.52 3.67
N GLN A 109 -15.76 -16.84 4.73
CA GLN A 109 -15.30 -15.49 5.06
C GLN A 109 -13.97 -15.49 5.83
N LEU A 110 -13.11 -14.55 5.45
CA LEU A 110 -11.89 -14.18 6.14
C LEU A 110 -12.02 -12.72 6.58
N SER A 111 -11.83 -12.45 7.87
CA SER A 111 -11.70 -11.10 8.40
C SER A 111 -10.28 -10.88 8.87
N ILE A 112 -9.62 -9.84 8.37
CA ILE A 112 -8.20 -9.62 8.60
C ILE A 112 -8.00 -8.22 9.17
N ASP A 113 -7.47 -8.15 10.38
CA ASP A 113 -7.08 -6.90 11.03
C ASP A 113 -5.59 -6.66 10.85
N LEU A 114 -5.25 -5.43 10.47
CA LEU A 114 -3.87 -4.96 10.31
C LEU A 114 -3.61 -3.81 11.28
N VAL A 115 -2.54 -3.94 12.06
CA VAL A 115 -2.08 -2.92 13.00
C VAL A 115 -0.67 -2.45 12.60
N PRO A 116 -0.56 -1.29 11.93
CA PRO A 116 0.72 -0.63 11.66
C PRO A 116 1.55 -0.41 12.94
N LYS A 117 2.87 -0.65 12.84
CA LYS A 117 3.82 -0.48 13.95
C LYS A 117 4.78 0.69 13.73
N TRP A 118 5.31 0.75 12.52
CA TRP A 118 6.23 1.76 12.04
C TRP A 118 6.16 1.76 10.52
N HIS A 119 6.62 2.83 9.88
CA HIS A 119 6.62 2.93 8.43
C HIS A 119 7.96 3.34 7.86
N PHE A 120 8.23 2.83 6.67
CA PHE A 120 9.30 3.25 5.80
C PHE A 120 8.77 4.32 4.85
N PHE A 121 9.43 5.48 4.81
CA PHE A 121 9.10 6.55 3.87
C PHE A 121 9.69 6.26 2.49
N MET A 122 8.82 6.17 1.48
CA MET A 122 9.25 5.86 0.10
C MET A 122 10.10 7.00 -0.51
N LYS A 123 10.10 8.19 0.11
CA LYS A 123 11.04 9.29 -0.19
C LYS A 123 12.50 8.86 -0.13
N GLY A 124 12.87 7.95 0.79
CA GLY A 124 14.23 7.44 0.90
C GLY A 124 14.74 6.69 -0.33
N ILE A 125 13.84 6.27 -1.23
CA ILE A 125 14.15 5.65 -2.52
C ILE A 125 13.63 6.47 -3.71
N GLY A 126 13.40 7.78 -3.49
CA GLY A 126 13.13 8.77 -4.51
C GLY A 126 11.65 9.09 -4.78
N TYR A 127 10.69 8.39 -4.17
CA TYR A 127 9.26 8.72 -4.36
C TYR A 127 8.89 10.01 -3.61
N GLY A 128 8.51 11.05 -4.35
CA GLY A 128 8.20 12.36 -3.76
C GLY A 128 9.43 13.18 -3.34
N HIS A 129 10.65 12.72 -3.64
CA HIS A 129 11.86 13.50 -3.40
C HIS A 129 11.93 14.68 -4.36
N GLU A 130 12.33 15.86 -3.87
CA GLU A 130 12.34 17.11 -4.63
C GLU A 130 13.30 17.07 -5.82
N THR A 131 14.50 16.54 -5.61
CA THR A 131 15.64 16.53 -6.56
C THR A 131 15.99 15.12 -7.05
N PHE A 132 16.20 14.16 -6.16
CA PHE A 132 16.54 12.76 -6.49
C PHE A 132 15.29 11.90 -6.69
N ARG A 133 14.44 12.31 -7.65
CA ARG A 133 13.17 11.64 -7.97
C ARG A 133 13.38 10.23 -8.50
N HIS A 134 12.49 9.32 -8.12
CA HIS A 134 12.41 7.99 -8.70
C HIS A 134 12.26 8.06 -10.23
N GLY A 135 13.19 7.46 -10.97
CA GLY A 135 13.22 7.49 -12.44
C GLY A 135 13.73 8.79 -13.06
N GLY A 136 14.17 9.78 -12.27
CA GLY A 136 14.77 11.02 -12.75
C GLY A 136 16.25 10.84 -13.12
N TYR A 137 16.68 11.45 -14.23
CA TYR A 137 18.09 11.50 -14.60
C TYR A 137 18.84 12.52 -13.72
N GLN A 138 19.98 12.11 -13.15
CA GLN A 138 20.75 12.93 -12.21
C GLN A 138 22.14 13.33 -12.75
N GLY A 139 22.53 12.82 -13.92
CA GLY A 139 23.92 12.88 -14.41
C GLY A 139 24.61 11.51 -14.36
N GLU A 140 25.71 11.36 -15.10
CA GLU A 140 26.40 10.09 -15.35
C GLU A 140 26.84 9.33 -14.08
N LEU A 141 27.33 10.05 -13.06
CA LEU A 141 27.88 9.48 -11.82
C LEU A 141 27.34 10.21 -10.58
N ALA A 142 26.10 10.69 -10.66
CA ALA A 142 25.50 11.42 -9.55
C ALA A 142 25.25 10.49 -8.36
N THR A 143 25.69 10.93 -7.19
CA THR A 143 25.44 10.26 -5.91
C THR A 143 24.82 11.26 -4.95
N HIS A 144 23.95 10.76 -4.08
CA HIS A 144 23.30 11.56 -3.06
C HIS A 144 23.20 10.78 -1.77
N ARG A 145 23.31 11.48 -0.65
CA ARG A 145 23.15 10.88 0.67
C ARG A 145 22.46 11.89 1.58
N GLU A 146 21.41 11.42 2.22
CA GLU A 146 20.69 12.19 3.24
C GLU A 146 20.59 11.37 4.52
N SER A 147 20.19 12.03 5.60
CA SER A 147 19.90 11.41 6.88
C SER A 147 18.77 12.19 7.52
N TYR A 148 17.73 11.48 7.92
CA TYR A 148 16.52 12.05 8.48
C TYR A 148 16.37 11.59 9.92
N VAL A 149 15.95 12.50 10.80
CA VAL A 149 15.35 12.11 12.08
C VAL A 149 13.89 11.77 11.77
N LEU A 150 13.48 10.51 11.94
CA LEU A 150 12.18 10.04 11.47
C LEU A 150 11.00 10.81 12.07
N ASP A 151 11.11 11.24 13.32
CA ASP A 151 10.08 12.02 14.01
C ASP A 151 9.95 13.46 13.48
N GLU A 152 10.91 13.94 12.70
CA GLU A 152 10.91 15.26 12.07
C GLU A 152 10.41 15.21 10.61
N VAL A 153 10.16 14.01 10.06
CA VAL A 153 9.62 13.84 8.71
C VAL A 153 8.14 14.20 8.71
N GLY A 154 7.77 15.22 7.94
CA GLY A 154 6.42 15.76 7.94
C GLY A 154 5.39 14.85 7.22
N PRO A 155 4.10 15.06 7.51
CA PRO A 155 3.00 14.24 6.99
C PRO A 155 2.76 14.41 5.49
N GLU A 156 3.38 15.38 4.83
CA GLU A 156 3.39 15.52 3.37
C GLU A 156 4.05 14.32 2.66
N ASN A 157 4.85 13.53 3.39
CA ASN A 157 5.44 12.28 2.89
C ASN A 157 4.41 11.15 2.91
N ILE A 158 3.35 11.29 2.11
CA ILE A 158 2.17 10.42 2.11
C ILE A 158 2.40 9.02 1.53
N HIS A 159 3.52 8.79 0.82
CA HIS A 159 3.88 7.48 0.27
C HIS A 159 4.74 6.71 1.26
N ILE A 160 4.15 5.70 1.90
CA ILE A 160 4.81 4.90 2.93
C ILE A 160 4.57 3.41 2.73
N GLN A 161 5.45 2.60 3.31
CA GLN A 161 5.25 1.18 3.58
C GLN A 161 5.24 0.95 5.10
N ALA A 162 4.07 0.70 5.67
CA ALA A 162 3.92 0.43 7.10
C ALA A 162 4.03 -1.05 7.40
N MET A 163 4.93 -1.46 8.29
CA MET A 163 5.00 -2.82 8.80
C MET A 163 3.84 -3.08 9.76
N CYS A 164 3.13 -4.19 9.58
CA CYS A 164 1.94 -4.51 10.35
C CYS A 164 2.04 -5.87 11.06
N ASP A 165 1.54 -5.92 12.29
CA ASP A 165 1.05 -7.18 12.86
C ASP A 165 -0.33 -7.48 12.24
N VAL A 166 -0.58 -8.74 11.87
CA VAL A 166 -1.79 -9.15 11.15
C VAL A 166 -2.50 -10.26 11.92
N THR A 167 -3.81 -10.12 12.09
CA THR A 167 -4.66 -11.18 12.66
C THR A 167 -5.74 -11.54 11.65
N LEU A 168 -5.73 -12.77 11.17
CA LEU A 168 -6.77 -13.34 10.34
C LEU A 168 -7.73 -14.16 11.21
N SER A 169 -9.02 -13.90 11.08
CA SER A 169 -10.09 -14.64 11.74
C SER A 169 -10.99 -15.32 10.71
N SER A 170 -11.27 -16.61 10.89
CA SER A 170 -12.20 -17.37 10.06
C SER A 170 -12.82 -18.52 10.86
N GLU A 171 -14.15 -18.67 10.80
CA GLU A 171 -14.89 -19.74 11.49
C GLU A 171 -14.54 -19.90 13.00
N GLY A 172 -14.32 -18.77 13.68
CA GLY A 172 -13.96 -18.77 15.12
C GLY A 172 -12.52 -19.18 15.42
N GLN A 173 -11.69 -19.40 14.40
CA GLN A 173 -10.25 -19.61 14.53
C GLN A 173 -9.50 -18.33 14.17
N GLN A 174 -8.30 -18.19 14.75
CA GLN A 174 -7.40 -17.07 14.46
C GLN A 174 -6.02 -17.57 14.04
N GLU A 175 -5.46 -16.88 13.06
CA GLU A 175 -4.07 -17.03 12.63
C GLU A 175 -3.37 -15.68 12.70
N HIS A 176 -2.14 -15.68 13.18
CA HIS A 176 -1.32 -14.48 13.25
C HIS A 176 -0.26 -14.50 12.15
N GLY A 177 -0.04 -13.34 11.57
CA GLY A 177 0.93 -13.12 10.52
C GLY A 177 1.57 -11.75 10.61
N GLN A 178 2.37 -11.46 9.60
CA GLN A 178 3.01 -10.16 9.42
C GLN A 178 2.78 -9.69 8.00
N GLY A 179 2.62 -8.38 7.82
CA GLY A 179 2.38 -7.80 6.51
C GLY A 179 2.90 -6.39 6.40
N VAL A 180 2.66 -5.80 5.24
CA VAL A 180 2.96 -4.39 4.97
C VAL A 180 1.70 -3.74 4.45
N ILE A 181 1.41 -2.51 4.83
CA ILE A 181 0.49 -1.63 4.10
C ILE A 181 1.35 -0.62 3.35
N GLU A 182 1.53 -0.83 2.05
CA GLU A 182 1.96 0.27 1.19
C GLU A 182 0.75 1.11 0.84
N GLN A 183 0.87 2.42 1.06
CA GLN A 183 -0.19 3.36 0.76
C GLN A 183 0.34 4.57 0.00
N LEU A 184 -0.44 5.02 -0.97
CA LEU A 184 -0.32 6.32 -1.58
C LEU A 184 -1.73 6.86 -1.85
N VAL A 185 -2.12 7.87 -1.09
CA VAL A 185 -3.47 8.45 -1.14
C VAL A 185 -3.36 9.92 -1.50
N ILE A 186 -3.57 10.25 -2.77
CA ILE A 186 -3.51 11.60 -3.33
C ILE A 186 -4.91 12.03 -3.74
N GLY A 187 -5.28 13.27 -3.40
CA GLY A 187 -6.53 13.85 -3.85
C GLY A 187 -7.76 13.40 -3.05
N PRO A 188 -8.95 13.75 -3.56
CA PRO A 188 -10.22 13.39 -2.96
C PRO A 188 -10.44 11.88 -2.92
N HIS A 189 -11.01 11.41 -1.83
CA HIS A 189 -11.46 10.03 -1.67
C HIS A 189 -12.61 9.99 -0.64
N LEU A 190 -13.84 9.90 -1.14
CA LEU A 190 -15.06 10.01 -0.34
C LEU A 190 -15.11 8.99 0.82
N PRO A 191 -14.78 7.70 0.64
CA PRO A 191 -14.77 6.74 1.75
C PRO A 191 -13.77 7.08 2.85
N SER A 192 -12.65 7.72 2.50
CA SER A 192 -11.62 8.14 3.45
C SER A 192 -11.91 9.49 4.10
N GLY A 193 -12.87 10.26 3.56
CA GLY A 193 -13.19 11.61 4.02
C GLY A 193 -12.22 12.70 3.56
N PHE A 194 -11.37 12.43 2.55
CA PHE A 194 -10.48 13.43 1.97
C PHE A 194 -11.17 14.16 0.82
N SER A 195 -11.09 15.48 0.79
CA SER A 195 -11.70 16.34 -0.23
C SER A 195 -10.71 17.20 -1.01
N GLU A 196 -9.49 17.37 -0.50
CA GLU A 196 -8.47 18.20 -1.14
C GLU A 196 -7.29 17.38 -1.68
N LEU A 197 -6.40 18.03 -2.43
CA LEU A 197 -5.19 17.39 -2.95
C LEU A 197 -4.35 16.74 -1.84
N LEU A 198 -4.16 17.47 -0.74
CA LEU A 198 -3.40 17.07 0.45
C LEU A 198 -4.02 17.68 1.74
N ASP A 199 -5.30 17.37 2.01
CA ASP A 199 -5.82 17.48 3.38
C ASP A 199 -5.40 16.27 4.23
N PHE A 200 -5.49 16.42 5.55
CA PHE A 200 -5.12 15.39 6.51
C PHE A 200 -6.32 14.99 7.38
N ALA A 201 -6.29 13.77 7.89
CA ALA A 201 -7.31 13.27 8.79
C ALA A 201 -7.38 14.13 10.06
N PRO A 202 -8.58 14.37 10.63
CA PRO A 202 -8.76 15.13 11.85
C PRO A 202 -8.14 14.45 13.08
#